data_AF-A0A7W7VSM0-F1
#
_entry.id   AF-A0A7W7VSM0-F1
#
_cell.length_a   1.000
_cell.length_b   1.000
_cell.length_c   1.000
_cell.angle_alpha   90.00
_cell.angle_beta   90.00
_cell.angle_gamma   90.00
#
_symmetry.space_group_name_H-M   'P 1'
#
loop_
_entity.id
_entity.type
_entity.pdbx_description
1 polymer ?
#
loop_
_entity_poly.entity_id
_entity_poly.type
_entity_poly.pdbx_seq_one_letter_code
_entity_poly.pdbx_strand_id
1 'polypeptide(L)' 'MTDLEAEQERLREEGVAITMPLREEPWGERLLQVTDPNGVVVQLVDWVTPCAR' A
#
# COMPACT_ATOMS: atom_id res chain seq x y z
N MET A 1 5.56 4.30 -10.17
CA MET A 1 4.20 3.90 -9.82
C MET A 1 3.83 4.73 -8.62
N THR A 2 3.17 5.87 -8.87
CA THR A 2 1.74 6.06 -8.60
C THR A 2 1.47 5.98 -7.11
N ASP A 3 1.32 7.18 -6.54
CA ASP A 3 0.80 7.51 -5.23
C ASP A 3 0.01 6.36 -4.56
N LEU A 4 0.63 5.69 -3.56
CA LEU A 4 -0.03 4.62 -2.80
C LEU A 4 -1.32 5.11 -2.13
N GLU A 5 -1.46 6.41 -1.90
CA GLU A 5 -2.65 7.02 -1.32
C GLU A 5 -3.82 6.94 -2.32
N ALA A 6 -3.56 7.26 -3.60
CA ALA A 6 -4.55 7.13 -4.67
C ALA A 6 -4.96 5.68 -4.92
N GLU A 7 -4.02 4.72 -4.86
CA GLU A 7 -4.37 3.30 -5.00
C GLU A 7 -5.19 2.81 -3.80
N GLN A 8 -4.85 3.26 -2.58
CA GLN A 8 -5.65 2.95 -1.40
C GLN A 8 -7.10 3.47 -1.54
N GLU A 9 -7.29 4.68 -2.05
CA GLU A 9 -8.61 5.26 -2.29
C GLU A 9 -9.39 4.46 -3.32
N ARG A 10 -8.78 4.15 -4.47
CA ARG A 10 -9.40 3.30 -5.49
C ARG A 10 -9.81 1.94 -4.93
N LEU A 11 -8.94 1.28 -4.16
CA LEU A 11 -9.24 -0.02 -3.55
C LEU A 11 -10.42 0.07 -2.56
N ARG A 12 -10.54 1.17 -1.81
CA ARG A 12 -11.70 1.43 -0.95
C ARG A 12 -12.99 1.61 -1.76
N GLU A 13 -12.93 2.36 -2.85
CA GLU A 13 -14.09 2.58 -3.74
C GLU A 13 -14.56 1.27 -4.40
N GLU A 14 -13.63 0.37 -4.72
CA GLU A 14 -13.92 -0.97 -5.26
C GLU A 14 -14.42 -1.97 -4.19
N GLY A 15 -14.47 -1.57 -2.92
CA GLY A 15 -14.94 -2.40 -1.81
C GLY A 15 -13.93 -3.46 -1.36
N VAL A 16 -12.64 -3.29 -1.69
CA VAL A 16 -11.58 -4.20 -1.28
C VAL A 16 -11.32 -4.06 0.22
N ALA A 17 -11.18 -5.20 0.90
CA ALA A 17 -10.86 -5.24 2.33
C ALA A 17 -9.39 -4.85 2.56
N ILE A 18 -9.17 -3.63 3.03
CA ILE A 18 -7.86 -3.15 3.47
C ILE A 18 -7.59 -3.68 4.87
N THR A 19 -6.71 -4.67 4.97
CA THR A 19 -6.31 -5.30 6.24
C THR A 19 -5.17 -4.55 6.91
N MET A 20 -4.39 -3.81 6.12
CA MET A 20 -3.39 -2.89 6.61
C MET A 20 -3.47 -1.58 5.82
N PRO A 21 -3.92 -0.47 6.44
CA PRO A 21 -3.90 0.82 5.78
C PRO A 21 -2.45 1.25 5.49
N LEU A 22 -2.30 2.20 4.59
CA LEU A 22 -1.01 2.79 4.21
C LEU A 22 -0.23 3.23 5.44
N ARG A 23 1.01 2.76 5.54
CA ARG A 23 1.97 3.12 6.58
C ARG A 23 3.27 3.53 5.92
N GLU A 24 3.98 4.43 6.57
CA GLU A 24 5.36 4.74 6.26
C GLU A 24 6.24 4.27 7.42
N GLU A 25 7.25 3.49 7.08
CA GLU A 25 8.20 2.95 8.03
C GLU A 25 9.44 3.85 8.14
N PRO A 26 10.11 3.90 9.31
CA PRO A 26 11.24 4.79 9.55
C PRO A 26 12.43 4.63 8.59
N TRP A 27 12.52 3.51 7.87
CA TRP A 27 13.55 3.23 6.88
C TRP A 27 13.16 3.62 5.44
N GLY A 28 12.04 4.31 5.24
CA GLY A 28 11.61 4.82 3.93
C GLY A 28 10.78 3.84 3.09
N GLU A 29 10.17 2.84 3.73
CA GLU A 29 9.22 1.94 3.08
C GLU A 29 7.79 2.44 3.27
N ARG A 30 7.03 2.54 2.19
CA ARG A 30 5.59 2.84 2.22
C ARG A 30 4.83 1.60 1.79
N LEU A 31 3.90 1.13 2.60
CA LEU A 31 3.19 -0.11 2.33
C LEU A 31 1.74 -0.10 2.75
N LEU A 32 0.92 -0.87 2.04
CA LEU A 32 -0.44 -1.24 2.41
C LEU A 32 -0.67 -2.73 2.13
N GLN A 33 -1.58 -3.37 2.86
CA GLN A 33 -2.04 -4.72 2.55
C GLN A 33 -3.55 -4.77 2.38
N VAL A 34 -3.94 -5.62 1.44
CA VAL A 34 -5.32 -6.04 1.24
C VAL A 34 -5.40 -7.55 1.37
N THR A 35 -6.60 -8.04 1.67
CA THR A 35 -6.87 -9.47 1.66
C THR A 35 -8.05 -9.74 0.74
N ASP A 36 -7.82 -10.59 -0.24
CA ASP A 36 -8.89 -10.98 -1.16
C ASP A 36 -9.86 -11.98 -0.50
N PRO A 37 -11.06 -12.20 -1.07
CA PRO A 37 -12.06 -13.09 -0.50
C PRO A 37 -11.64 -14.56 -0.30
N ASN A 38 -10.60 -15.03 -1.00
CA ASN A 38 -10.00 -16.35 -0.85
C ASN A 38 -8.96 -16.40 0.28
N GLY A 39 -8.68 -15.27 0.94
CA GLY A 39 -7.72 -15.15 2.03
C GLY A 39 -6.29 -14.91 1.58
N VAL A 40 -6.04 -14.59 0.31
CA VAL A 40 -4.70 -14.23 -0.16
C VAL A 40 -4.38 -12.80 0.29
N VAL A 41 -3.23 -12.64 0.93
CA VAL A 41 -2.71 -11.33 1.33
C VAL A 41 -1.87 -10.76 0.19
N VAL A 42 -2.25 -9.59 -0.31
CA VAL A 42 -1.48 -8.84 -1.30
C VAL A 42 -0.90 -7.61 -0.61
N GLN A 43 0.41 -7.45 -0.72
CA GLN A 43 1.15 -6.32 -0.18
C GLN A 43 1.65 -5.44 -1.32
N LEU A 44 1.27 -4.17 -1.31
CA LEU A 44 1.84 -3.15 -2.17
C LEU A 44 2.91 -2.41 -1.39
N VAL A 45 4.12 -2.34 -1.95
CA VAL A 45 5.28 -1.67 -1.37
C VAL A 45 5.81 -0.67 -2.36
N ASP A 46 6.05 0.55 -1.88
CA ASP A 46 6.82 1.57 -2.58
C ASP A 46 8.00 2.00 -1.70
N TRP A 47 9.15 2.18 -2.33
CA TRP A 47 10.38 2.58 -1.65
C TRP A 47 10.60 4.05 -1.91
N VAL A 48 10.59 4.85 -0.84
CA VAL A 48 11.01 6.24 -0.93
C VAL A 48 12.51 6.18 -1.17
N THR A 49 12.92 6.27 -2.44
CA THR A 49 14.34 6.32 -2.80
C THR A 49 14.89 7.57 -2.12
N PRO A 50 15.82 7.47 -1.15
CA PRO A 50 16.50 8.67 -0.69
C PRO A 50 17.18 9.26 -1.91
N CYS A 51 16.91 10.53 -2.24
CA CYS A 51 17.69 11.23 -3.26
C CYS A 51 19.16 11.00 -2.93
N ALA A 52 19.88 10.30 -3.80
CA ALA A 52 21.32 10.11 -3.65
C ALA A 52 21.94 11.52 -3.59
N ARG A 53 22.65 11.80 -2.50
CA ARG A 53 23.32 13.07 -2.28
C ARG A 53 24.51 13.23 -3.22
#